data_AF-A0A2M8YZR3-F1
#
_entry.id   AF-A0A2M8YZR3-F1
#
_cell.length_a   1.000
_cell.length_b   1.000
_cell.length_c   1.000
_cell.angle_alpha   90.00
_cell.angle_beta   90.00
_cell.angle_gamma   90.00
#
_symmetry.space_group_name_H-M   'P 1'
#
loop_
_entity.id
_entity.type
_entity.pdbx_description
1 polymer ?
#
loop_
_entity_poly.entity_id
_entity_poly.type
_entity_poly.pdbx_seq_one_letter_code
_entity_poly.pdbx_strand_id
1 'polypeptide(L)'
;MITKQKYESLQALQMYSLEHRFKIYGNLGKKNNRFESISLPEKDYIFGLAYYNHGIDSQGLLLDNASKLIVGFDHYILGLDCEAKAELIQKESIAPFYEFIETENRILAICELDIFAFDLECRLIWSSGFRDIVDNYEVIDGKIVSITCSNGDKNKFELSDGKAL
;
A
#
# COMPACT_ATOMS: atom_id res chain seq x y z
N MET A 1 4.77 -11.43 13.07
CA MET A 1 3.76 -11.76 12.03
C MET A 1 2.71 -10.65 11.92
N ILE A 2 2.19 -10.33 10.74
CA ILE A 2 1.08 -9.36 10.57
C ILE A 2 -0.25 -10.07 10.88
N THR A 3 -1.06 -9.50 11.78
CA THR A 3 -2.41 -9.99 12.09
C THR A 3 -3.46 -8.94 11.72
N LYS A 4 -4.61 -9.40 11.20
CA LYS A 4 -5.73 -8.53 10.81
C LYS A 4 -7.00 -8.92 11.55
N GLN A 5 -7.72 -7.94 12.07
CA GLN A 5 -9.04 -8.13 12.65
C GLN A 5 -10.05 -7.24 11.94
N LYS A 6 -11.19 -7.81 11.51
CA LYS A 6 -12.25 -7.09 10.81
C LYS A 6 -13.31 -6.62 11.81
N TYR A 7 -13.92 -5.48 11.51
CA TYR A 7 -15.01 -4.88 12.28
C TYR A 7 -16.23 -4.68 11.37
N GLU A 8 -17.41 -4.75 11.98
CA GLU A 8 -18.69 -4.58 11.29
C GLU A 8 -18.99 -3.13 10.91
N SER A 9 -18.35 -2.16 11.56
CA SER A 9 -18.59 -0.73 11.35
C SER A 9 -17.38 0.12 11.72
N LEU A 10 -17.38 1.37 11.23
CA LEU A 10 -16.41 2.38 11.65
C LEU A 10 -16.47 2.65 13.16
N GLN A 11 -17.68 2.65 13.73
CA GLN A 11 -17.90 2.91 15.16
C GLN A 11 -17.24 1.82 16.03
N ALA A 12 -17.38 0.55 15.64
CA ALA A 12 -16.72 -0.56 16.33
C ALA A 12 -15.18 -0.44 16.28
N LEU A 13 -14.62 -0.09 15.12
CA LEU A 13 -13.19 0.16 14.99
C LEU A 13 -12.72 1.37 15.82
N GLN A 14 -13.51 2.46 15.86
CA GLN A 14 -13.23 3.66 16.64
C GLN A 14 -13.23 3.38 18.15
N MET A 15 -14.18 2.59 18.65
CA MET A 15 -14.18 2.17 20.06
C MET A 15 -12.92 1.39 20.42
N TYR A 16 -12.55 0.41 19.59
CA TYR A 16 -11.35 -0.38 19.79
C TYR A 16 -10.07 0.48 19.70
N SER A 17 -10.04 1.44 18.78
CA SER A 17 -8.99 2.46 18.64
C SER A 17 -8.82 3.32 19.89
N LEU A 18 -9.90 3.72 20.55
CA LEU A 18 -9.85 4.50 21.80
C LEU A 18 -9.29 3.66 22.96
N GLU A 19 -9.73 2.42 23.08
CA GLU A 19 -9.27 1.49 24.12
C GLU A 19 -7.77 1.19 23.99
N HIS A 20 -7.28 1.00 22.77
CA HIS A 20 -5.91 0.57 22.48
C HIS A 20 -5.01 1.72 22.00
N ARG A 21 -5.55 2.94 21.91
CA ARG A 21 -4.86 4.19 21.56
C ARG A 21 -4.08 4.15 20.25
N PHE A 22 -4.74 3.77 19.15
CA PHE A 22 -4.14 3.76 17.82
C PHE A 22 -4.83 4.66 16.80
N LYS A 23 -4.09 5.07 15.77
CA LYS A 23 -4.60 5.87 14.65
C LYS A 23 -5.33 5.01 13.62
N ILE A 24 -6.44 5.51 13.09
CA ILE A 24 -7.16 4.93 11.95
C ILE A 24 -6.80 5.72 10.69
N TYR A 25 -6.50 5.02 9.61
CA TYR A 25 -6.16 5.57 8.30
C TYR A 25 -7.25 5.27 7.26
N GLY A 26 -7.29 6.09 6.21
CA GLY A 26 -8.26 6.01 5.13
C GLY A 26 -9.23 7.20 5.11
N ASN A 27 -10.20 7.17 4.19
CA ASN A 27 -11.09 8.31 3.98
C ASN A 27 -12.34 8.23 4.86
N LEU A 28 -12.23 8.72 6.10
CA LEU A 28 -13.31 8.65 7.10
C LEU A 28 -14.57 9.46 6.73
N GLY A 29 -14.50 10.36 5.75
CA GLY A 29 -15.62 11.17 5.27
C GLY A 29 -16.39 10.56 4.09
N LYS A 30 -15.93 9.43 3.53
CA LYS A 30 -16.59 8.73 2.42
C LYS A 30 -17.35 7.50 2.91
N LYS A 31 -18.19 6.94 2.03
CA LYS A 31 -18.85 5.66 2.26
C LYS A 31 -17.77 4.57 2.30
N ASN A 32 -17.31 4.21 3.49
CA ASN A 32 -16.45 3.04 3.70
C ASN A 32 -17.33 1.80 3.92
N ASN A 33 -16.90 0.65 3.40
CA ASN A 33 -17.59 -0.63 3.59
C ASN A 33 -16.66 -1.70 4.23
N ARG A 34 -15.41 -1.34 4.52
CA ARG A 34 -14.43 -2.21 5.15
C ARG A 34 -13.71 -1.48 6.28
N PHE A 35 -13.65 -2.17 7.42
CA PHE A 35 -13.05 -1.67 8.65
C PHE A 35 -12.21 -2.79 9.24
N GLU A 36 -10.93 -2.54 9.45
CA GLU A 36 -10.03 -3.53 10.02
C GLU A 36 -8.92 -2.88 10.84
N SER A 37 -8.35 -3.64 11.76
CA SER A 37 -7.12 -3.28 12.44
C SER A 37 -6.03 -4.21 11.96
N ILE A 38 -4.82 -3.66 11.88
CA ILE A 38 -3.61 -4.39 11.58
C ILE A 38 -2.72 -4.29 12.80
N SER A 39 -2.28 -5.44 13.31
CA SER A 39 -1.43 -5.53 14.48
C SER A 39 -0.14 -6.29 14.18
N LEU A 40 0.92 -5.85 14.85
CA LEU A 40 2.23 -6.49 14.94
C LEU A 40 2.48 -6.81 16.42
N PRO A 41 1.99 -7.97 16.93
CA PRO A 41 2.02 -8.26 18.36
C PRO A 41 3.42 -8.21 18.97
N GLU A 42 4.43 -8.69 18.24
CA GLU A 42 5.84 -8.69 18.66
C GLU A 42 6.43 -7.29 18.80
N LYS A 43 5.79 -6.27 18.21
CA LYS A 43 6.23 -4.87 18.22
C LYS A 43 5.31 -3.97 19.07
N ASP A 44 4.27 -4.53 19.70
CA ASP A 44 3.23 -3.74 20.39
C ASP A 44 2.68 -2.59 19.51
N TYR A 45 2.52 -2.86 18.22
CA TYR A 45 2.06 -1.88 17.25
C TYR A 45 0.74 -2.30 16.63
N ILE A 46 -0.19 -1.35 16.57
CA ILE A 46 -1.51 -1.54 15.97
C ILE A 46 -1.96 -0.23 15.33
N PHE A 47 -2.68 -0.34 14.23
CA PHE A 47 -3.37 0.76 13.57
C PHE A 47 -4.65 0.26 12.90
N GLY A 48 -5.55 1.18 12.58
CA GLY A 48 -6.81 0.90 11.92
C GLY A 48 -6.80 1.31 10.45
N LEU A 49 -7.58 0.64 9.64
CA LEU A 49 -7.92 0.99 8.27
C LEU A 49 -9.43 1.08 8.13
N ALA A 50 -9.90 2.16 7.50
CA ALA A 50 -11.30 2.34 7.14
C ALA A 50 -11.37 2.81 5.68
N TYR A 51 -11.91 1.96 4.82
CA TYR A 51 -11.81 2.15 3.38
C TYR A 51 -12.98 1.54 2.60
N TYR A 52 -13.07 1.90 1.32
CA TYR A 52 -13.97 1.24 0.39
C TYR A 52 -13.25 0.08 -0.28
N ASN A 53 -13.72 -1.14 -0.03
CA ASN A 53 -13.20 -2.34 -0.65
C ASN A 53 -13.79 -2.47 -2.06
N HIS A 54 -12.93 -2.26 -3.06
CA HIS A 54 -13.20 -2.42 -4.48
C HIS A 54 -13.08 -3.89 -4.96
N GLY A 55 -13.25 -4.86 -4.07
CA GLY A 55 -12.98 -6.27 -4.31
C GLY A 55 -11.53 -6.69 -3.99
N ILE A 56 -10.70 -5.75 -3.53
CA ILE A 56 -9.28 -5.96 -3.23
C ILE A 56 -9.06 -5.72 -1.73
N ASP A 57 -8.56 -6.74 -1.05
CA ASP A 57 -8.20 -6.66 0.37
C ASP A 57 -6.91 -5.86 0.54
N SER A 58 -6.76 -5.20 1.69
CA SER A 58 -5.50 -4.54 2.03
C SER A 58 -4.32 -5.52 1.97
N GLN A 59 -3.13 -5.02 1.71
CA GLN A 59 -1.88 -5.78 1.76
C GLN A 59 -0.87 -5.05 2.63
N GLY A 60 0.00 -5.79 3.30
CA GLY A 60 1.06 -5.23 4.13
C GLY A 60 2.34 -6.03 3.95
N LEU A 61 3.46 -5.34 3.76
CA LEU A 61 4.80 -5.92 3.70
C LEU A 61 5.65 -5.38 4.84
N LEU A 62 6.16 -6.28 5.68
CA LEU A 62 7.13 -5.95 6.72
C LEU A 62 8.52 -5.85 6.11
N LEU A 63 9.20 -4.73 6.36
CA LEU A 63 10.52 -4.43 5.83
C LEU A 63 11.54 -4.33 6.97
N ASP A 64 12.82 -4.40 6.63
CA ASP A 64 13.95 -4.07 7.52
C ASP A 64 13.82 -4.71 8.92
N ASN A 65 13.92 -6.04 9.00
CA ASN A 65 13.76 -6.80 10.24
C ASN A 65 12.46 -6.48 11.02
N ALA A 66 11.39 -6.15 10.28
CA ALA A 66 10.08 -5.76 10.81
C ALA A 66 10.07 -4.43 11.61
N SER A 67 11.03 -3.52 11.40
CA SER A 67 10.92 -2.12 11.85
C SER A 67 10.01 -1.31 10.90
N LYS A 68 10.08 -1.67 9.62
CA LYS A 68 9.36 -1.20 8.44
C LYS A 68 7.97 -1.80 8.26
N LEU A 69 6.92 -1.03 7.95
CA LEU A 69 5.72 -1.59 7.32
C LEU A 69 5.24 -0.69 6.18
N ILE A 70 5.01 -1.27 5.01
CA ILE A 70 4.27 -0.62 3.93
C ILE A 70 2.92 -1.31 3.74
N VAL A 71 1.85 -0.53 3.57
CA VAL A 71 0.47 -1.01 3.54
C VAL A 71 -0.26 -0.38 2.37
N GLY A 72 -0.93 -1.19 1.56
CA GLY A 72 -1.73 -0.77 0.42
C GLY A 72 -3.19 -1.16 0.65
N PHE A 73 -4.11 -0.24 0.43
CA PHE A 73 -5.56 -0.47 0.57
C PHE A 73 -6.34 0.63 -0.14
N ASP A 74 -7.43 0.26 -0.81
CA ASP A 74 -8.28 1.23 -1.54
C ASP A 74 -7.42 2.11 -2.46
N HIS A 75 -7.39 3.42 -2.32
CA HIS A 75 -6.53 4.31 -3.12
C HIS A 75 -5.22 4.67 -2.40
N TYR A 76 -4.95 4.10 -1.23
CA TYR A 76 -3.90 4.55 -0.34
C TYR A 76 -2.71 3.58 -0.28
N ILE A 77 -1.52 4.16 -0.23
CA ILE A 77 -0.27 3.51 0.14
C ILE A 77 0.28 4.24 1.37
N LEU A 78 0.51 3.50 2.45
CA LEU A 78 1.06 4.00 3.71
C LEU A 78 2.41 3.35 3.98
N GLY A 79 3.41 4.13 4.38
CA GLY A 79 4.62 3.64 5.02
C GLY A 79 4.61 4.04 6.49
N LEU A 80 4.92 3.10 7.37
CA LEU A 80 4.89 3.26 8.81
C LEU A 80 6.22 2.79 9.41
N ASP A 81 6.73 3.56 10.37
CA ASP A 81 7.78 3.14 11.28
C ASP A 81 7.11 2.48 12.49
N CYS A 82 7.32 1.17 12.65
CA CYS A 82 6.67 0.38 13.69
C CYS A 82 7.28 0.61 15.08
N GLU A 83 8.55 1.06 15.16
CA GLU A 83 9.24 1.30 16.43
C GLU A 83 8.96 2.69 16.95
N ALA A 84 9.06 3.71 16.09
CA ALA A 84 8.66 5.07 16.39
C ALA A 84 7.12 5.23 16.45
N LYS A 85 6.37 4.22 16.01
CA LYS A 85 4.90 4.22 15.89
C LYS A 85 4.41 5.42 15.06
N ALA A 86 5.15 5.76 14.02
CA ALA A 86 4.98 6.99 13.25
C ALA A 86 4.67 6.72 11.76
N GLU A 87 3.95 7.65 11.14
CA GLU A 87 3.72 7.66 9.70
C GLU A 87 4.97 8.20 8.99
N LEU A 88 5.52 7.43 8.05
CA LEU A 88 6.64 7.83 7.21
C LEU A 88 6.15 8.49 5.92
N ILE A 89 5.10 7.90 5.32
CA ILE A 89 4.51 8.42 4.09
C ILE A 89 3.04 8.00 3.98
N GLN A 90 2.24 8.88 3.39
CA GLN A 90 0.92 8.57 2.88
C GLN A 90 0.82 9.05 1.43
N LYS A 91 0.54 8.13 0.51
CA LYS A 91 0.27 8.41 -0.90
C LYS A 91 -1.13 7.97 -1.26
N GLU A 92 -1.76 8.76 -2.12
CA GLU A 92 -3.07 8.49 -2.68
C GLU A 92 -2.90 8.37 -4.20
N SER A 93 -3.31 7.23 -4.73
CA SER A 93 -3.45 6.92 -6.14
C SER A 93 -4.75 7.51 -6.66
N ILE A 94 -4.81 7.82 -7.96
CA ILE A 94 -6.08 8.25 -8.57
C ILE A 94 -7.06 7.09 -8.75
N ALA A 95 -6.58 5.85 -8.63
CA ALA A 95 -7.36 4.63 -8.81
C ALA A 95 -6.98 3.53 -7.79
N PRO A 96 -7.78 2.46 -7.64
CA PRO A 96 -7.55 1.45 -6.62
C PRO A 96 -6.18 0.78 -6.69
N PHE A 97 -5.57 0.56 -5.53
CA PHE A 97 -4.39 -0.28 -5.31
C PHE A 97 -4.73 -1.75 -5.57
N TYR A 98 -3.82 -2.44 -6.26
CA TYR A 98 -3.92 -3.86 -6.56
C TYR A 98 -3.05 -4.68 -5.61
N GLU A 99 -1.75 -4.52 -5.70
CA GLU A 99 -0.80 -5.29 -4.89
C GLU A 99 0.59 -4.66 -4.82
N PHE A 100 1.43 -5.23 -3.96
CA PHE A 100 2.85 -4.91 -3.91
C PHE A 100 3.69 -5.97 -4.62
N ILE A 101 4.76 -5.51 -5.27
CA ILE A 101 5.85 -6.36 -5.74
C ILE A 101 7.12 -5.99 -4.98
N GLU A 102 7.68 -6.96 -4.26
CA GLU A 102 8.97 -6.79 -3.60
C GLU A 102 10.10 -7.28 -4.52
N THR A 103 11.14 -6.46 -4.63
CA THR A 103 12.40 -6.79 -5.29
C THR A 103 13.53 -6.60 -4.29
N GLU A 104 14.75 -7.01 -4.63
CA GLU A 104 15.91 -6.88 -3.72
C GLU A 104 16.15 -5.45 -3.21
N ASN A 105 15.78 -4.43 -3.99
CA ASN A 105 16.13 -3.03 -3.69
C ASN A 105 14.94 -2.06 -3.71
N ARG A 106 13.75 -2.52 -4.09
CA ARG A 106 12.57 -1.68 -4.31
C ARG A 106 11.29 -2.41 -3.97
N ILE A 107 10.28 -1.65 -3.62
CA ILE A 107 8.89 -2.11 -3.50
C ILE A 107 8.07 -1.32 -4.52
N LEU A 108 7.35 -2.03 -5.37
CA LEU A 108 6.40 -1.42 -6.29
C LEU A 108 5.00 -1.57 -5.71
N ALA A 109 4.25 -0.48 -5.66
CA ALA A 109 2.81 -0.52 -5.47
C ALA A 109 2.15 -0.39 -6.84
N ILE A 110 1.45 -1.44 -7.26
CA ILE A 110 0.68 -1.44 -8.51
C ILE A 110 -0.73 -0.98 -8.19
N CYS A 111 -1.20 0.03 -8.91
CA CYS A 111 -2.58 0.51 -8.87
C CYS A 111 -3.20 0.42 -10.27
N GLU A 112 -4.51 0.52 -10.33
CA GLU A 112 -5.28 0.42 -11.58
C GLU A 112 -4.81 1.41 -12.65
N LEU A 113 -4.44 2.64 -12.28
CA LEU A 113 -3.99 3.68 -13.21
C LEU A 113 -2.61 4.25 -12.88
N ASP A 114 -1.93 3.73 -11.86
CA ASP A 114 -0.65 4.28 -11.40
C ASP A 114 0.29 3.15 -10.96
N ILE A 115 1.59 3.45 -10.99
CA ILE A 115 2.62 2.68 -10.29
C ILE A 115 3.44 3.63 -9.40
N PHE A 116 3.76 3.17 -8.20
CA PHE A 116 4.64 3.87 -7.27
C PHE A 116 5.82 2.96 -6.91
N ALA A 117 7.03 3.48 -6.97
CA ALA A 117 8.23 2.78 -6.55
C ALA A 117 8.80 3.39 -5.27
N PHE A 118 8.94 2.55 -4.25
CA PHE A 118 9.52 2.90 -2.96
C PHE A 118 10.86 2.18 -2.79
N ASP A 119 11.76 2.77 -2.01
CA ASP A 119 12.86 2.01 -1.43
C ASP A 119 12.40 1.22 -0.20
N LEU A 120 13.31 0.42 0.36
CA LEU A 120 13.04 -0.41 1.55
C LEU A 120 12.87 0.42 2.84
N GLU A 121 13.08 1.74 2.76
CA GLU A 121 12.86 2.72 3.82
C GLU A 121 11.47 3.38 3.71
N CYS A 122 10.59 2.85 2.85
CA CYS A 122 9.27 3.41 2.51
C CYS A 122 9.33 4.81 1.87
N ARG A 123 10.46 5.23 1.31
CA ARG A 123 10.57 6.53 0.62
C ARG A 123 10.17 6.37 -0.83
N LEU A 124 9.26 7.23 -1.30
CA LEU A 124 8.88 7.28 -2.72
C LEU A 124 10.09 7.74 -3.56
N ILE A 125 10.49 6.91 -4.53
CA ILE A 125 11.58 7.21 -5.45
C ILE A 125 11.03 7.80 -6.74
N TRP A 126 10.05 7.13 -7.33
CA TRP A 126 9.40 7.58 -8.56
C TRP A 126 7.99 7.03 -8.65
N SER A 127 7.18 7.61 -9.52
CA SER A 127 5.84 7.14 -9.85
C SER A 127 5.51 7.46 -11.30
N SER A 128 4.64 6.66 -11.91
CA SER A 128 4.09 6.94 -13.24
C SER A 128 2.60 6.66 -13.25
N GLY A 129 1.86 7.50 -13.95
CA GLY A 129 0.44 7.27 -14.24
C GLY A 129 0.23 6.73 -15.64
N PHE A 130 -0.91 6.06 -15.83
CA PHE A 130 -1.33 5.44 -17.07
C PHE A 130 -2.67 6.02 -17.50
N ARG A 131 -2.91 6.02 -18.82
CA ARG A 131 -4.18 6.50 -19.40
C ARG A 131 -5.28 5.44 -19.38
N ASP A 132 -4.91 4.19 -19.19
CA ASP A 132 -5.79 3.03 -19.22
C ASP A 132 -5.37 2.04 -18.13
N ILE A 133 -6.26 1.11 -17.81
CA ILE A 133 -6.16 0.16 -16.71
C ILE A 133 -4.90 -0.70 -16.88
N VAL A 134 -4.10 -0.80 -15.83
CA VAL A 134 -3.01 -1.77 -15.73
C VAL A 134 -3.61 -3.17 -15.71
N ASP A 135 -3.37 -3.93 -16.77
CA ASP A 135 -3.91 -5.29 -16.94
C ASP A 135 -2.89 -6.36 -16.55
N ASN A 136 -1.61 -6.11 -16.85
CA ASN A 136 -0.55 -7.03 -16.54
C ASN A 136 0.77 -6.29 -16.27
N TYR A 137 1.64 -6.92 -15.48
CA TYR A 137 2.95 -6.38 -15.18
C TYR A 137 3.97 -7.52 -14.91
N GLU A 138 5.23 -7.27 -15.22
CA GLU A 138 6.32 -8.19 -14.96
C GLU A 138 7.59 -7.45 -14.56
N VAL A 139 8.37 -8.04 -13.65
CA VAL A 139 9.72 -7.57 -13.33
C VAL A 139 10.74 -8.41 -14.10
N ILE A 140 11.52 -7.76 -14.94
CA ILE A 140 12.53 -8.38 -15.81
C ILE A 140 13.91 -8.14 -15.21
N ASP A 141 14.62 -9.24 -14.94
CA ASP A 141 16.00 -9.26 -14.41
C ASP A 141 16.21 -8.42 -13.14
N GLY A 142 15.15 -8.20 -12.34
CA GLY A 142 15.18 -7.37 -11.13
C GLY A 142 15.51 -5.90 -11.39
N LYS A 143 15.45 -5.44 -12.64
CA LYS A 143 15.89 -4.08 -13.05
C LYS A 143 14.84 -3.29 -13.80
N ILE A 144 13.94 -3.96 -14.50
CA ILE A 144 12.95 -3.32 -15.35
C ILE A 144 11.57 -3.78 -14.88
N VAL A 145 10.62 -2.85 -14.81
CA VAL A 145 9.21 -3.20 -14.74
C VAL A 145 8.56 -2.92 -16.09
N SER A 146 7.86 -3.93 -16.61
CA SER A 146 7.09 -3.86 -17.85
C SER A 146 5.62 -3.88 -17.48
N ILE A 147 4.88 -2.86 -17.91
CA ILE A 147 3.45 -2.66 -17.64
C ILE A 147 2.70 -2.76 -18.96
N THR A 148 1.65 -3.58 -19.00
CA THR A 148 0.72 -3.66 -20.12
C THR A 148 -0.64 -3.15 -19.65
N CYS A 149 -1.19 -2.18 -20.37
CA CYS A 149 -2.53 -1.66 -20.12
C CYS A 149 -3.59 -2.39 -20.95
N SER A 150 -4.86 -2.32 -20.55
CA SER A 150 -5.97 -3.03 -21.20
C SER A 150 -6.22 -2.59 -22.66
N ASN A 151 -5.81 -1.38 -23.05
CA ASN A 151 -5.83 -0.94 -24.45
C ASN A 151 -4.69 -1.53 -25.31
N GLY A 152 -3.79 -2.30 -24.72
CA GLY A 152 -2.62 -2.88 -25.38
C GLY A 152 -1.35 -2.02 -25.32
N ASP A 153 -1.39 -0.83 -24.69
CA ASP A 153 -0.19 -0.01 -24.48
C ASP A 153 0.80 -0.75 -23.59
N LYS A 154 2.09 -0.70 -23.96
CA LYS A 154 3.18 -1.32 -23.21
C LYS A 154 4.19 -0.27 -22.82
N ASN A 155 4.45 -0.17 -21.52
CA ASN A 155 5.36 0.78 -20.93
C ASN A 155 6.46 0.03 -20.18
N LYS A 156 7.71 0.44 -20.33
CA LYS A 156 8.85 -0.13 -19.61
C LYS A 156 9.58 0.95 -18.85
N PHE A 157 9.94 0.66 -17.61
CA PHE A 157 10.64 1.59 -16.73
C PHE A 157 11.82 0.91 -16.05
N GLU A 158 12.94 1.62 -15.93
CA GLU A 158 14.01 1.24 -15.03
C GLU A 158 13.52 1.34 -13.57
N LEU A 159 13.68 0.26 -12.79
CA LEU A 159 13.25 0.21 -11.39
C LEU A 159 14.00 1.20 -10.50
N SER A 160 15.24 1.54 -10.86
CA SER A 160 16.11 2.41 -10.07
C SER A 160 15.55 3.81 -9.93
N ASP A 161 15.04 4.40 -11.01
CA ASP A 161 14.73 5.82 -11.14
C ASP A 161 13.45 6.13 -11.94
N GLY A 162 12.78 5.13 -12.52
CA GLY A 162 11.55 5.30 -13.28
C GLY A 162 11.77 5.81 -14.70
N LYS A 163 12.99 5.78 -15.21
CA LYS A 163 13.28 6.20 -16.59
C LYS A 163 12.58 5.26 -17.58
N ALA A 164 11.79 5.85 -18.48
CA ALA A 164 11.14 5.11 -19.56
C ALA A 164 12.14 4.59 -20.59
N LEU A 165 11.87 3.39 -21.13
CA LEU A 165 12.70 2.66 -22.10
C LEU A 165 12.05 2.50 -23.46
#